data_AF-A0A9E5YUS0-F1
#
_entry.id   AF-A0A9E5YUS0-F1
#
_cell.length_a   1.000
_cell.length_b   1.000
_cell.length_c   1.000
_cell.angle_alpha   90.00
_cell.angle_beta   90.00
_cell.angle_gamma   90.00
#
_symmetry.space_group_name_H-M   'P 1'
#
loop_
_entity.id
_entity.type
_entity.pdbx_description
1 polymer ?
#
loop_
_entity_poly.entity_id
_entity_poly.type
_entity_poly.pdbx_seq_one_letter_code
_entity_poly.pdbx_strand_id
1 'polypeptide(L)' 'FNIKGQKVKTLVNEYHAANNYSTVWNGTNDNNESVSSGIYFYEMNRGDYTSVKKMILMK' A
#
# COMPACT_ATOMS: atom_id res chain seq x y z
N PHE A 1 4.50 2.94 -0.35
CA PHE A 1 5.72 3.77 -0.41
C PHE A 1 6.77 3.23 0.55
N ASN A 2 8.06 3.38 0.22
CA ASN A 2 9.16 3.08 1.14
C ASN A 2 9.57 4.32 1.96
N ILE A 3 10.55 4.17 2.86
CA ILE A 3 11.05 5.28 3.71
C ILE A 3 11.64 6.46 2.93
N LYS A 4 12.02 6.25 1.67
CA LYS A 4 12.55 7.30 0.77
C LYS A 4 11.43 8.04 0.02
N GLY A 5 10.16 7.75 0.31
CA GLY A 5 9.00 8.30 -0.41
C GLY A 5 8.78 7.71 -1.80
N GLN A 6 9.49 6.63 -2.17
CA GLN A 6 9.33 6.02 -3.48
C GLN A 6 8.08 5.14 -3.51
N LYS A 7 7.28 5.21 -4.59
CA LYS A 7 6.15 4.31 -4.81
C LYS A 7 6.66 2.88 -4.97
N VAL A 8 6.02 1.93 -4.29
CA VAL A 8 6.42 0.51 -4.28
C VAL A 8 5.43 -0.33 -5.06
N LYS A 9 4.14 -0.23 -4.70
CA LYS A 9 3.06 -0.97 -5.34
C LYS A 9 1.76 -0.18 -5.27
N THR A 10 0.94 -0.32 -6.30
CA THR A 10 -0.47 0.08 -6.29
C THR A 10 -1.31 -1.15 -5.94
N LEU A 11 -2.02 -1.12 -4.81
CA LEU A 11 -2.78 -2.27 -4.31
C LEU A 11 -4.20 -2.35 -4.89
N VAL A 12 -4.84 -1.19 -5.01
CA VAL A 12 -6.20 -1.02 -5.53
C VAL A 12 -6.18 0.22 -6.42
N ASN A 13 -6.72 0.12 -7.63
CA ASN A 13 -6.81 1.22 -8.59
C ASN A 13 -8.20 1.30 -9.21
N GLU A 14 -9.23 1.16 -8.37
CA GLU A 14 -10.62 1.18 -8.78
C GLU A 14 -11.49 1.89 -7.75
N TYR A 15 -12.67 2.33 -8.18
CA TYR A 15 -13.66 2.92 -7.30
C TYR A 15 -14.51 1.83 -6.65
N HIS A 16 -14.63 1.88 -5.33
CA HIS A 16 -15.51 0.99 -4.56
C HIS A 16 -16.70 1.76 -4.00
N ALA A 17 -17.87 1.13 -4.02
CA ALA A 17 -19.04 1.62 -3.31
C ALA A 17 -18.81 1.60 -1.78
N ALA A 18 -19.69 2.23 -1.01
CA ALA A 18 -19.56 2.22 0.44
C ALA A 18 -19.78 0.80 1.01
N ASN A 19 -18.68 0.16 1.44
CA ASN A 19 -18.68 -1.13 2.12
C ASN A 19 -17.32 -1.37 2.82
N ASN A 20 -17.17 -2.52 3.47
CA ASN A 20 -15.91 -2.98 4.04
C ASN A 20 -15.11 -3.78 3.01
N TYR A 21 -13.85 -3.39 2.80
CA TYR A 21 -12.91 -4.07 1.90
C TYR A 21 -11.61 -4.38 2.64
N SER A 22 -10.97 -5.47 2.26
CA SER A 22 -9.66 -5.86 2.78
C SER A 22 -8.74 -6.18 1.62
N THR A 23 -7.50 -5.72 1.72
CA THR A 23 -6.45 -6.00 0.75
C THR A 23 -5.17 -6.33 1.49
N VAL A 24 -4.51 -7.41 1.07
CA VAL A 24 -3.24 -7.84 1.66
C VAL A 24 -2.12 -7.56 0.68
N TRP A 25 -1.12 -6.82 1.13
CA TRP A 25 0.11 -6.67 0.39
C TRP A 25 1.04 -7.84 0.68
N ASN A 26 1.49 -8.53 -0.37
CA ASN A 26 2.34 -9.73 -0.27
C ASN A 26 3.86 -9.42 -0.29
N GLY A 27 4.28 -8.17 -0.06
CA GLY A 27 5.69 -7.81 -0.03
C GLY A 27 6.37 -7.76 -1.40
N THR A 28 5.62 -7.45 -2.47
CA THR A 28 6.15 -7.28 -3.83
C THR A 28 5.99 -5.85 -4.35
N ASN A 29 6.73 -5.45 -5.37
CA ASN A 29 6.53 -4.18 -6.09
C ASN A 29 5.53 -4.33 -7.25
N ASP A 30 5.32 -3.26 -8.03
CA ASP A 30 4.46 -3.27 -9.24
C ASP A 30 4.95 -4.27 -10.32
N ASN A 31 6.24 -4.61 -10.35
CA ASN A 31 6.81 -5.63 -11.24
C ASN A 31 6.71 -7.07 -10.68
N ASN A 32 5.99 -7.26 -9.57
CA ASN A 32 5.89 -8.52 -8.81
C ASN A 32 7.22 -9.05 -8.24
N GLU A 33 8.23 -8.20 -8.11
CA GLU A 33 9.50 -8.55 -7.48
C GLU A 33 9.40 -8.37 -5.96
N SER A 34 9.96 -9.30 -5.20
CA SER A 34 10.00 -9.19 -3.74
C SER A 34 10.83 -8.00 -3.28
N VAL A 35 10.32 -7.26 -2.29
CA VAL A 35 11.06 -6.16 -1.67
C VAL A 35 11.71 -6.59 -0.35
N SER A 36 12.61 -5.76 0.18
CA SER A 36 13.30 -6.03 1.44
C SER A 36 12.38 -5.85 2.65
N SER A 37 12.67 -6.56 3.74
CA SER A 37 12.05 -6.30 5.05
C SER A 37 12.28 -4.86 5.47
N GLY A 38 11.32 -4.25 6.17
CA GLY A 38 11.44 -2.87 6.60
C GLY A 38 10.11 -2.16 6.79
N ILE A 39 10.18 -0.84 6.99
CA ILE A 39 9.02 0.02 7.18
C ILE A 39 8.52 0.51 5.82
N TYR A 40 7.22 0.39 5.63
CA TYR A 40 6.49 0.88 4.47
C TYR A 40 5.33 1.75 4.91
N PHE A 41 4.87 2.60 4.01
CA PHE A 41 3.69 3.44 4.20
C PHE A 41 2.67 3.10 3.12
N TYR A 42 1.40 3.00 3.50
CA TYR A 42 0.31 2.98 2.54
C TYR A 42 -0.54 4.24 2.70
N GLU A 43 -1.09 4.67 1.58
CA GLU A 43 -2.00 5.79 1.48
C GLU A 43 -3.33 5.26 0.93
N MET A 44 -4.44 5.65 1.57
CA MET A 44 -5.79 5.40 1.09
C MET A 44 -6.43 6.75 0.78
N ASN A 45 -6.89 6.91 -0.47
CA ASN A 45 -7.58 8.09 -0.95
C ASN A 45 -9.06 7.77 -1.22
N ARG A 46 -9.96 8.60 -0.70
CA ARG A 46 -11.42 8.50 -0.91
C ARG A 46 -12.01 9.91 -0.97
N GLY A 47 -12.26 10.42 -2.18
CA GLY A 47 -12.74 11.79 -2.37
C GLY A 47 -11.77 12.78 -1.69
N ASP A 48 -12.30 13.59 -0.77
CA ASP A 48 -11.51 14.58 -0.01
C ASP A 48 -10.80 14.00 1.22
N TYR A 49 -10.87 12.69 1.43
CA TYR A 49 -10.23 12.01 2.55
C TYR A 49 -8.97 11.27 2.11
N THR A 50 -7.86 11.56 2.79
CA THR A 50 -6.60 10.81 2.67
C THR A 50 -6.17 10.31 4.03
N SER A 51 -5.82 9.02 4.11
CA SER A 51 -5.23 8.40 5.30
C SER A 51 -3.91 7.73 4.95
N VAL A 52 -2.86 8.08 5.68
CA VAL A 52 -1.56 7.44 5.58
C VAL A 52 -1.27 6.64 6.85
N LYS A 53 -0.87 5.37 6.71
CA LYS A 53 -0.46 4.53 7.85
C LYS A 53 0.82 3.76 7.54
N LYS A 54 1.56 3.43 8.60
CA LYS A 54 2.79 2.63 8.53
C LYS A 54 2.50 1.13 8.60
N MET A 55 3.33 0.34 7.94
CA MET A 55 3.35 -1.13 7.96
C MET A 55 4.80 -1.59 8.14
N ILE A 56 4.97 -2.76 8.75
CA ILE A 56 6.28 -3.42 8.89
C ILE A 56 6.20 -4.73 8.11
N LEU A 57 7.09 -4.88 7.13
CA LEU A 57 7.29 -6.14 6.43
C LEU A 57 8.43 -6.90 7.12
N MET A 58 8.11 -8.09 7.63
CA MET A 58 9.07 -9.04 8.19
C MET A 58 9.13 -10.25 7.25
N LYS A 59 10.33 -10.80 7.06
CA LYS A 59 10.57 -12.04 6.32
C LYS A 59 10.87 -13.16 7.31
#